data_AF-A0A9X7PE47-F1
#
_entry.id   AF-A0A9X7PE47-F1
#
_cell.length_a   1.000
_cell.length_b   1.000
_cell.length_c   1.000
_cell.angle_alpha   90.00
_cell.angle_beta   90.00
_cell.angle_gamma   90.00
#
_symmetry.space_group_name_H-M   'P 1'
#
loop_
_entity.id
_entity.type
_entity.pdbx_description
1 polymer ?
#
loop_
_entity_poly.entity_id
_entity_poly.type
_entity_poly.pdbx_seq_one_letter_code
_entity_poly.pdbx_strand_id
1 'polypeptide(L)'
;MTDHKNDKDDRNGNGTGGGIAIGRMTGGAVAAGERAQAEHRGTGQRNAGRDSGAGGSAKGRLSDEPAGAPVNVPAGVPRAGGVAVGELSGGAVAAGREARAVDSSRDLLAVTPELLEAVTALRGQLPLLVRSDGDGVDAVGDELAGLEAEARRTGRTQRGRLVRLRALLSSGATAVGGLASAAAVAEAAGRLLT
;
A
#
# COMPACT_ATOMS: atom_id res chain seq x y z
N MET A 1 43.14 -0.61 -53.66
CA MET A 1 42.78 0.75 -53.18
C MET A 1 41.35 0.69 -52.69
N THR A 2 41.16 0.51 -51.39
CA THR A 2 39.85 0.34 -50.75
C THR A 2 39.44 1.65 -50.10
N ASP A 3 38.39 2.27 -50.66
CA ASP A 3 37.69 3.42 -50.11
C ASP A 3 37.19 3.12 -48.69
N HIS A 4 37.74 3.83 -47.71
CA HIS A 4 37.18 3.92 -46.38
C HIS A 4 36.19 5.09 -46.35
N LYS A 5 34.89 4.79 -46.52
CA LYS A 5 33.83 5.72 -46.13
C LYS A 5 33.78 5.78 -44.61
N ASN A 6 34.14 6.93 -44.07
CA ASN A 6 33.87 7.32 -42.70
C ASN A 6 32.35 7.48 -42.52
N ASP A 7 31.71 6.46 -41.95
CA ASP A 7 30.39 6.61 -41.34
C ASP A 7 30.56 7.35 -40.01
N LYS A 8 30.37 8.67 -40.07
CA LYS A 8 30.12 9.48 -38.87
C LYS A 8 28.69 9.19 -38.43
N ASP A 9 28.55 8.30 -37.46
CA ASP A 9 27.32 8.16 -36.69
C ASP A 9 27.05 9.47 -35.94
N ASP A 10 26.17 10.30 -36.51
CA ASP A 10 25.51 11.42 -35.86
C ASP A 10 24.64 10.91 -34.70
N ARG A 11 25.25 10.52 -33.57
CA ARG A 11 24.53 10.37 -32.30
C ARG A 11 24.34 11.73 -31.64
N ASN A 12 23.70 12.66 -32.34
CA ASN A 12 23.15 13.86 -31.72
C ASN A 12 21.65 13.66 -31.47
N GLY A 13 21.34 12.68 -30.63
CA GLY A 13 20.02 12.52 -30.05
C GLY A 13 19.81 13.58 -28.97
N ASN A 14 19.56 14.82 -29.37
CA ASN A 14 18.87 15.80 -28.51
C ASN A 14 17.43 15.31 -28.33
N GLY A 15 17.27 14.23 -27.57
CA GLY A 15 15.98 13.69 -27.18
C GLY A 15 15.32 14.67 -26.24
N THR A 16 14.56 15.62 -26.79
CA THR A 16 13.54 16.37 -26.06
C THR A 16 12.52 15.35 -25.55
N GLY A 17 12.84 14.68 -24.45
CA GLY A 17 12.01 13.66 -23.85
C GLY A 17 10.64 14.25 -23.53
N GLY A 18 9.60 13.71 -24.16
CA GLY A 18 8.21 14.06 -23.88
C GLY A 18 7.91 13.87 -22.39
N GLY A 19 7.07 14.73 -21.82
CA GLY A 19 6.59 14.55 -20.44
C GLY A 19 5.52 13.47 -20.35
N ILE A 20 5.37 12.87 -19.17
CA ILE A 20 4.39 11.83 -18.87
C ILE A 20 3.19 12.47 -18.15
N ALA A 21 1.97 12.25 -18.63
CA ALA A 21 0.74 12.60 -17.91
C ALA A 21 0.00 11.33 -17.48
N ILE A 22 -0.36 11.26 -16.21
CA ILE A 22 -1.12 10.16 -15.62
C ILE A 22 -2.34 10.76 -14.96
N GLY A 23 -3.52 10.25 -15.32
CA GLY A 23 -4.76 10.69 -14.67
C GLY A 23 -4.84 10.24 -13.22
N ARG A 24 -4.68 8.94 -12.98
CA ARG A 24 -4.67 8.34 -11.63
C ARG A 24 -3.60 7.25 -11.54
N MET A 25 -2.87 7.22 -10.44
CA MET A 25 -1.84 6.23 -10.13
C MET A 25 -2.12 5.62 -8.75
N THR A 26 -2.41 4.32 -8.69
CA THR A 26 -2.75 3.60 -7.44
C THR A 26 -1.68 2.56 -7.05
N GLY A 27 -0.44 2.76 -7.51
CA GLY A 27 0.67 1.82 -7.36
C GLY A 27 1.62 1.83 -8.57
N GLY A 28 2.73 1.08 -8.47
CA GLY A 28 3.74 1.00 -9.53
C GLY A 28 4.77 2.13 -9.48
N ALA A 29 5.61 2.21 -10.51
CA ALA A 29 6.74 3.13 -10.53
C ALA A 29 6.88 3.81 -11.89
N VAL A 30 7.08 5.14 -11.89
CA VAL A 30 7.20 5.97 -13.09
C VAL A 30 8.42 6.85 -12.97
N ALA A 31 9.31 6.77 -13.96
CA ALA A 31 10.52 7.57 -14.05
C ALA A 31 10.59 8.30 -15.39
N ALA A 32 10.90 9.60 -15.35
CA ALA A 32 11.17 10.39 -16.55
C ALA A 32 12.43 11.26 -16.33
N GLY A 33 13.34 11.23 -17.30
CA GLY A 33 14.63 11.94 -17.23
C GLY A 33 15.83 11.01 -17.36
N GLU A 34 16.99 11.60 -17.69
CA GLU A 34 18.24 10.87 -17.83
C GLU A 34 18.62 10.19 -16.50
N ARG A 35 18.79 8.87 -16.49
CA ARG A 35 19.09 8.06 -15.30
C ARG A 35 18.05 8.17 -14.17
N ALA A 36 16.82 8.62 -14.45
CA ALA A 36 15.76 8.62 -13.45
C ALA A 36 15.40 7.18 -13.04
N GLN A 37 15.14 6.97 -11.75
CA GLN A 37 14.81 5.67 -11.17
C GLN A 37 13.58 5.80 -10.27
N ALA A 38 12.56 5.00 -10.56
CA ALA A 38 11.42 4.82 -9.68
C ALA A 38 11.30 3.34 -9.37
N GLU A 39 11.09 3.00 -8.09
CA GLU A 39 10.96 1.63 -7.65
C GLU A 39 9.74 1.50 -6.74
N HIS A 40 8.86 0.55 -7.03
CA HIS A 40 7.74 0.21 -6.17
C HIS A 40 8.03 -1.14 -5.53
N ARG A 41 8.23 -1.13 -4.21
CA ARG A 41 8.48 -2.31 -3.37
C ARG A 41 7.25 -2.69 -2.54
N GLY A 42 6.10 -2.06 -2.78
CA GLY A 42 4.85 -2.42 -2.12
C GLY A 42 4.46 -3.85 -2.43
N THR A 43 3.93 -4.56 -1.43
CA THR A 43 3.44 -5.95 -1.57
C THR A 43 1.98 -6.03 -2.00
N GLY A 44 1.42 -4.94 -2.53
CA GLY A 44 0.03 -4.88 -3.00
C GLY A 44 -0.23 -5.91 -4.08
N GLN A 45 -1.13 -6.85 -3.79
CA GLN A 45 -1.51 -7.93 -4.70
C GLN A 45 -1.92 -7.40 -6.08
N ARG A 46 -1.32 -8.02 -7.09
CA ARG A 46 -1.76 -8.17 -8.48
C ARG A 46 -3.29 -8.04 -8.68
N ASN A 47 -3.79 -6.83 -8.84
CA ASN A 47 -5.04 -6.53 -9.55
C ASN A 47 -4.76 -5.76 -10.85
N ALA A 48 -3.58 -5.96 -11.43
CA ALA A 48 -3.34 -5.63 -12.82
C ALA A 48 -3.92 -6.77 -13.68
N GLY A 49 -5.12 -6.57 -14.22
CA GLY A 49 -5.69 -7.39 -15.30
C GLY A 49 -6.89 -8.26 -14.95
N ARG A 50 -7.98 -7.68 -14.43
CA ARG A 50 -9.31 -8.34 -14.55
C ARG A 50 -10.43 -7.34 -14.81
N ASP A 51 -10.18 -6.47 -15.77
CA ASP A 51 -11.13 -5.60 -16.46
C ASP A 51 -11.14 -5.94 -17.96
N SER A 52 -11.16 -7.23 -18.28
CA SER A 52 -11.63 -7.73 -19.57
C SER A 52 -13.06 -8.24 -19.37
N GLY A 53 -14.01 -7.44 -19.86
CA GLY A 53 -15.43 -7.51 -19.51
C GLY A 53 -16.17 -8.82 -19.80
N ALA A 54 -17.20 -9.05 -19.00
CA ALA A 54 -18.41 -9.76 -19.37
C ALA A 54 -19.48 -9.43 -18.30
N GLY A 55 -20.68 -9.08 -18.76
CA GLY A 55 -21.76 -8.59 -17.91
C GLY A 55 -22.26 -9.59 -16.87
N GLY A 56 -22.70 -9.05 -15.74
CA GLY A 56 -23.36 -9.81 -14.67
C GLY A 56 -23.95 -8.85 -13.65
N SER A 57 -25.28 -8.77 -13.62
CA SER A 57 -26.10 -7.80 -12.89
C SER A 57 -25.79 -7.72 -11.38
N ALA A 58 -25.38 -6.54 -10.93
CA ALA A 58 -25.32 -6.19 -9.51
C ALA A 58 -26.70 -5.72 -9.01
N LYS A 59 -27.25 -6.40 -8.00
CA LYS A 59 -28.33 -5.89 -7.14
C LYS A 59 -27.83 -5.91 -5.70
N GLY A 60 -27.76 -4.72 -5.08
CA GLY A 60 -27.50 -4.48 -3.65
C GLY A 60 -26.20 -3.73 -3.40
N ARG A 61 -26.14 -2.40 -3.62
CA ARG A 61 -26.43 -1.29 -2.67
C ARG A 61 -25.44 -1.18 -1.49
N LEU A 62 -24.57 -0.15 -1.53
CA LEU A 62 -24.52 1.03 -0.62
C LEU A 62 -23.13 1.70 -0.62
N SER A 63 -22.89 2.57 -1.58
CA SER A 63 -22.08 3.79 -1.43
C SER A 63 -22.35 4.67 -2.64
N ASP A 64 -23.04 5.78 -2.39
CA ASP A 64 -23.40 6.82 -3.37
C ASP A 64 -22.18 7.71 -3.63
N GLU A 65 -21.15 7.16 -4.28
CA GLU A 65 -20.12 7.93 -4.97
C GLU A 65 -20.34 7.71 -6.47
N PRO A 66 -20.44 8.75 -7.32
CA PRO A 66 -20.72 8.57 -8.73
C PRO A 66 -19.58 7.75 -9.37
N ALA A 67 -19.91 6.50 -9.71
CA ALA A 67 -19.10 5.65 -10.57
C ALA A 67 -18.98 6.32 -11.95
N GLY A 68 -17.98 7.20 -12.10
CA GLY A 68 -17.79 7.99 -13.31
C GLY A 68 -17.26 9.41 -13.11
N ALA A 69 -16.74 9.79 -11.94
CA ALA A 69 -16.02 11.06 -11.82
C ALA A 69 -14.90 11.12 -12.88
N PRO A 70 -14.83 12.18 -13.71
CA PRO A 70 -13.83 12.27 -14.77
C PRO A 70 -12.44 12.25 -14.15
N VAL A 71 -11.61 11.31 -14.57
CA VAL A 71 -10.21 11.26 -14.17
C VAL A 71 -9.55 12.54 -14.66
N ASN A 72 -9.15 13.42 -13.74
CA ASN A 72 -8.53 14.70 -14.08
C ASN A 72 -7.10 14.45 -14.56
N VAL A 73 -6.92 14.25 -15.86
CA VAL A 73 -5.59 14.21 -16.47
C VAL A 73 -5.04 15.64 -16.49
N PRO A 74 -3.87 15.90 -15.91
CA PRO A 74 -3.27 17.23 -15.95
C PRO A 74 -3.15 17.73 -17.39
N ALA A 75 -3.75 18.89 -17.67
CA ALA A 75 -3.77 19.48 -19.02
C ALA A 75 -2.38 19.93 -19.52
N GLY A 76 -1.37 19.94 -18.65
CA GLY A 76 0.01 20.27 -19.00
C GLY A 76 0.99 19.24 -18.46
N VAL A 77 1.73 18.59 -19.37
CA VAL A 77 2.95 17.85 -19.02
C VAL A 77 4.14 18.81 -19.01
N PRO A 78 5.00 18.80 -17.97
CA PRO A 78 6.21 19.61 -18.01
C PRO A 78 7.10 19.14 -19.18
N ARG A 79 7.47 20.07 -20.06
CA ARG A 79 8.45 19.79 -21.11
C ARG A 79 9.84 19.65 -20.47
N ALA A 80 10.66 18.75 -21.02
CA ALA A 80 11.93 18.24 -20.47
C ALA A 80 11.75 17.10 -19.43
N GLY A 81 11.15 15.99 -19.85
CA GLY A 81 11.15 14.76 -19.04
C GLY A 81 10.44 14.87 -17.68
N GLY A 82 9.42 15.72 -17.57
CA GLY A 82 8.61 15.85 -16.35
C GLY A 82 7.49 14.80 -16.26
N VAL A 83 6.97 14.61 -15.04
CA VAL A 83 5.79 13.77 -14.77
C VAL A 83 4.70 14.63 -14.16
N ALA A 84 3.48 14.54 -14.69
CA ALA A 84 2.27 15.11 -14.10
C ALA A 84 1.30 13.99 -13.73
N VAL A 85 0.87 13.96 -12.48
CA VAL A 85 -0.10 12.98 -11.97
C VAL A 85 -1.30 13.73 -11.41
N GLY A 86 -2.49 13.46 -11.92
CA GLY A 86 -3.73 14.07 -11.43
C GLY A 86 -4.07 13.62 -10.01
N GLU A 87 -4.03 12.30 -9.79
CA GLU A 87 -4.27 11.68 -8.49
C GLU A 87 -3.26 10.56 -8.23
N LEU A 88 -2.55 10.63 -7.10
CA LEU A 88 -1.55 9.64 -6.68
C LEU A 88 -1.97 9.02 -5.34
N SER A 89 -2.27 7.72 -5.36
CA SER A 89 -2.61 6.89 -4.21
C SER A 89 -1.69 5.67 -4.16
N GLY A 90 -0.42 5.91 -3.86
CA GLY A 90 0.63 4.89 -3.83
C GLY A 90 1.47 4.80 -5.11
N GLY A 91 2.64 4.15 -5.01
CA GLY A 91 3.65 4.08 -6.07
C GLY A 91 4.73 5.15 -5.97
N ALA A 92 5.74 5.06 -6.84
CA ALA A 92 6.90 5.94 -6.87
C ALA A 92 6.94 6.77 -8.16
N VAL A 93 7.17 8.08 -8.06
CA VAL A 93 7.32 8.98 -9.21
C VAL A 93 8.64 9.74 -9.12
N ALA A 94 9.50 9.60 -10.12
CA ALA A 94 10.77 10.32 -10.23
C ALA A 94 10.81 11.12 -11.54
N ALA A 95 11.09 12.42 -11.45
CA ALA A 95 11.21 13.31 -12.61
C ALA A 95 12.50 14.15 -12.50
N GLY A 96 13.33 14.13 -13.55
CA GLY A 96 14.59 14.88 -13.62
C GLY A 96 15.83 14.00 -13.76
N ARG A 97 16.97 14.63 -14.07
CA ARG A 97 18.26 13.94 -14.20
C ARG A 97 18.65 13.33 -12.86
N GLU A 98 18.92 12.02 -12.86
CA GLU A 98 19.31 11.23 -11.68
C GLU A 98 18.28 11.24 -10.54
N ALA A 99 17.03 11.63 -10.82
CA ALA A 99 15.97 11.62 -9.83
C ALA A 99 15.67 10.19 -9.38
N ARG A 100 15.53 9.98 -8.07
CA ARG A 100 15.24 8.67 -7.49
C ARG A 100 14.05 8.72 -6.54
N ALA A 101 13.07 7.84 -6.76
CA ALA A 101 11.94 7.64 -5.86
C ALA A 101 11.78 6.15 -5.56
N VAL A 102 11.53 5.82 -4.30
CA VAL A 102 11.23 4.45 -3.87
C VAL A 102 9.97 4.48 -3.03
N ASP A 103 8.96 3.72 -3.47
CA ASP A 103 7.75 3.51 -2.72
C ASP A 103 7.81 2.18 -1.99
N SER A 104 7.89 2.25 -0.66
CA SER A 104 7.83 1.11 0.25
C SER A 104 6.50 1.03 0.99
N SER A 105 5.45 1.69 0.47
CA SER A 105 4.12 1.65 1.07
C SER A 105 3.62 0.21 1.15
N ARG A 106 3.31 -0.20 2.37
CA ARG A 106 2.63 -1.47 2.69
C ARG A 106 1.15 -1.15 2.80
N ASP A 107 0.26 -2.01 2.30
CA ASP A 107 -1.19 -1.76 2.34
C ASP A 107 -1.66 -1.30 3.73
N LEU A 108 -1.88 0.02 3.85
CA LEU A 108 -2.29 0.66 5.08
C LEU A 108 -3.82 0.67 5.14
N LEU A 109 -4.37 0.10 6.20
CA LEU A 109 -5.79 0.03 6.46
C LEU A 109 -6.16 1.06 7.51
N ALA A 110 -7.27 1.78 7.30
CA ALA A 110 -7.81 2.68 8.31
C ALA A 110 -8.21 1.87 9.55
N VAL A 111 -7.74 2.29 10.72
CA VAL A 111 -8.08 1.65 11.99
C VAL A 111 -9.39 2.25 12.48
N THR A 112 -10.39 1.39 12.68
CA THR A 112 -11.66 1.85 13.23
C THR A 112 -11.53 2.10 14.75
N PRO A 113 -12.33 3.02 15.32
CA PRO A 113 -12.35 3.25 16.76
C PRO A 113 -12.60 1.97 17.57
N GLU A 114 -13.49 1.10 17.08
CA GLU A 114 -13.85 -0.16 17.74
C GLU A 114 -12.66 -1.13 17.81
N LEU A 115 -11.84 -1.19 16.75
CA LEU A 115 -10.61 -1.99 16.77
C LEU A 115 -9.62 -1.42 17.80
N LEU A 116 -9.48 -0.10 17.87
CA LEU A 116 -8.57 0.55 18.82
C LEU A 116 -9.01 0.34 20.27
N GLU A 117 -10.31 0.39 20.55
CA GLU A 117 -10.89 0.08 21.86
C GLU A 117 -10.65 -1.38 22.25
N ALA A 118 -10.91 -2.32 21.34
CA ALA A 118 -10.69 -3.74 21.59
C ALA A 118 -9.21 -4.07 21.83
N VAL A 119 -8.30 -3.45 21.07
CA VAL A 119 -6.84 -3.56 21.27
C VAL A 119 -6.43 -3.00 22.63
N THR A 120 -6.95 -1.83 23.02
CA THR A 120 -6.64 -1.20 24.31
C THR A 120 -7.12 -2.08 25.47
N ALA A 121 -8.34 -2.61 25.39
CA ALA A 121 -8.90 -3.51 26.39
C ALA A 121 -8.06 -4.79 26.52
N LEU A 122 -7.70 -5.41 25.39
CA LEU A 122 -6.89 -6.63 25.39
C LEU A 122 -5.51 -6.39 26.00
N ARG A 123 -4.85 -5.28 25.68
CA ARG A 123 -3.55 -4.91 26.28
C ARG A 123 -3.63 -4.68 27.79
N GLY A 124 -4.75 -4.18 28.30
CA GLY A 124 -4.98 -4.07 29.75
C GLY A 124 -5.15 -5.42 30.45
N GLN A 125 -5.61 -6.44 29.72
CA GLN A 125 -5.84 -7.78 30.25
C GLN A 125 -4.62 -8.70 30.17
N LEU A 126 -3.73 -8.52 29.18
CA LEU A 126 -2.55 -9.38 29.02
C LEU A 126 -1.65 -9.47 30.27
N PRO A 127 -1.37 -8.38 31.03
CA PRO A 127 -0.56 -8.45 32.24
C PRO A 127 -1.20 -9.25 33.39
N LEU A 128 -2.50 -9.50 33.32
CA LEU A 128 -3.26 -10.24 34.33
C LEU A 128 -3.24 -11.76 34.07
N LEU A 129 -2.76 -12.19 32.91
CA LEU A 129 -2.70 -13.60 32.55
C LEU A 129 -1.53 -14.30 33.24
N VAL A 130 -1.77 -15.52 33.69
CA VAL A 130 -0.71 -16.40 34.19
C VAL A 130 0.21 -16.73 33.03
N ARG A 131 1.49 -16.36 33.18
CA ARG A 131 2.51 -16.54 32.16
C ARG A 131 3.04 -17.98 32.19
N SER A 132 3.28 -18.54 31.01
CA SER A 132 4.00 -19.81 30.83
C SER A 132 5.03 -19.64 29.72
N ASP A 133 6.17 -20.32 29.82
CA ASP A 133 7.19 -20.23 28.79
C ASP A 133 6.64 -20.68 27.44
N GLY A 134 6.76 -19.82 26.42
CA GLY A 134 6.24 -20.09 25.07
C GLY A 134 4.72 -19.93 24.92
N ASP A 135 4.03 -19.29 25.87
CA ASP A 135 2.58 -19.02 25.80
C ASP A 135 2.14 -18.07 24.67
N GLY A 136 3.10 -17.44 23.98
CA GLY A 136 2.86 -16.51 22.87
C GLY A 136 2.27 -15.16 23.29
N VAL A 137 2.09 -14.90 24.59
CA VAL A 137 1.47 -13.68 25.12
C VAL A 137 2.33 -12.45 24.82
N ASP A 138 3.66 -12.58 24.86
CA ASP A 138 4.57 -11.48 24.49
C ASP A 138 4.47 -11.11 23.02
N ALA A 139 4.43 -12.10 22.13
CA ALA A 139 4.28 -11.86 20.69
C ALA A 139 2.95 -11.16 20.37
N VAL A 140 1.88 -11.54 21.06
CA VAL A 140 0.58 -10.85 20.98
C VAL A 140 0.71 -9.42 21.54
N GLY A 141 1.36 -9.25 22.69
CA GLY A 141 1.59 -7.95 23.31
C GLY A 141 2.36 -6.97 22.42
N ASP A 142 3.43 -7.44 21.78
CA ASP A 142 4.26 -6.65 20.87
C ASP A 142 3.49 -6.21 19.62
N GLU A 143 2.72 -7.12 19.01
CA GLU A 143 1.93 -6.78 17.83
C GLU A 143 0.78 -5.81 18.16
N LEU A 144 0.12 -5.96 19.31
CA LEU A 144 -0.90 -5.02 19.80
C LEU A 144 -0.28 -3.65 20.11
N ALA A 145 0.89 -3.62 20.73
CA ALA A 145 1.59 -2.38 21.05
C ALA A 145 2.01 -1.62 19.79
N GLY A 146 2.53 -2.34 18.80
CA GLY A 146 2.85 -1.78 17.50
C GLY A 146 1.62 -1.23 16.78
N LEU A 147 0.51 -1.99 16.77
CA LEU A 147 -0.75 -1.55 16.16
C LEU A 147 -1.28 -0.28 16.82
N GLU A 148 -1.39 -0.25 18.14
CA GLU A 148 -1.93 0.89 18.87
C GLU A 148 -1.10 2.16 18.67
N ALA A 149 0.23 2.05 18.73
CA ALA A 149 1.12 3.18 18.51
C ALA A 149 1.02 3.76 17.08
N GLU A 150 0.87 2.88 16.09
CA GLU A 150 0.72 3.27 14.67
C GLU A 150 -0.67 3.90 14.41
N ALA A 151 -1.71 3.30 14.99
CA ALA A 151 -3.08 3.79 14.93
C ALA A 151 -3.24 5.15 15.60
N ARG A 152 -2.69 5.35 16.80
CA ARG A 152 -2.73 6.65 17.50
C ARG A 152 -1.98 7.76 16.75
N ARG A 153 -0.90 7.40 16.04
CA ARG A 153 -0.08 8.37 15.30
C ARG A 153 -0.68 8.76 13.96
N THR A 154 -1.27 7.79 13.25
CA THR A 154 -1.61 7.94 11.82
C THR A 154 -3.06 7.61 11.48
N GLY A 155 -3.82 7.02 12.41
CA GLY A 155 -5.14 6.45 12.16
C GLY A 155 -5.13 5.20 11.28
N ARG A 156 -3.95 4.63 10.99
CA ARG A 156 -3.77 3.53 10.05
C ARG A 156 -2.91 2.41 10.62
N THR A 157 -3.02 1.22 10.05
CA THR A 157 -2.21 0.03 10.38
C THR A 157 -1.87 -0.78 9.15
N GLN A 158 -0.83 -1.61 9.22
CA GLN A 158 -0.39 -2.45 8.11
C GLN A 158 -1.24 -3.72 8.01
N ARG A 159 -1.72 -4.06 6.80
CA ARG A 159 -2.45 -5.32 6.53
C ARG A 159 -1.70 -6.55 7.03
N GLY A 160 -0.40 -6.63 6.78
CA GLY A 160 0.44 -7.74 7.25
C GLY A 160 0.51 -7.87 8.78
N ARG A 161 0.40 -6.75 9.50
CA ARG A 161 0.32 -6.74 10.98
C ARG A 161 -0.98 -7.37 11.45
N LEU A 162 -2.11 -7.00 10.85
CA LEU A 162 -3.42 -7.59 11.18
C LEU A 162 -3.47 -9.09 10.87
N VAL A 163 -2.84 -9.54 9.76
CA VAL A 163 -2.76 -10.97 9.43
C VAL A 163 -1.96 -11.74 10.49
N ARG A 164 -0.80 -11.23 10.90
CA ARG A 164 0.00 -11.86 11.96
C ARG A 164 -0.71 -11.85 13.30
N LEU A 165 -1.32 -10.73 13.67
CA LEU A 165 -2.10 -10.61 14.90
C LEU A 165 -3.26 -11.62 14.91
N ARG A 166 -4.01 -11.75 13.80
CA ARG A 166 -5.07 -12.76 13.66
C ARG A 166 -4.52 -14.17 13.76
N ALA A 167 -3.37 -14.45 13.13
CA ALA A 167 -2.73 -15.75 13.21
C ALA A 167 -2.34 -16.09 14.65
N LEU A 168 -1.70 -15.16 15.38
CA LEU A 168 -1.32 -15.33 16.79
C LEU A 168 -2.53 -15.56 17.71
N LEU A 169 -3.61 -14.80 17.49
CA LEU A 169 -4.86 -14.97 18.24
C LEU A 169 -5.57 -16.29 17.91
N SER A 170 -5.45 -16.79 16.68
CA SER A 170 -6.08 -18.05 16.22
C SER A 170 -5.24 -19.29 16.53
N SER A 171 -3.91 -19.18 16.53
CA SER A 171 -2.97 -20.30 16.70
C SER A 171 -2.77 -20.70 18.16
N GLY A 172 -3.45 -20.05 19.11
CA GLY A 172 -3.48 -20.49 20.49
C GLY A 172 -2.37 -19.92 21.37
N ALA A 173 -2.49 -18.64 21.74
CA ALA A 173 -2.24 -18.30 23.13
C ALA A 173 -3.49 -18.76 23.90
N THR A 174 -3.53 -20.00 24.39
CA THR A 174 -4.67 -20.57 25.13
C THR A 174 -5.07 -19.71 26.33
N ALA A 175 -4.14 -18.94 26.89
CA ALA A 175 -4.39 -17.94 27.93
C ALA A 175 -5.19 -16.72 27.43
N VAL A 176 -5.01 -16.32 26.18
CA VAL A 176 -5.66 -15.14 25.56
C VAL A 176 -6.95 -15.52 24.85
N GLY A 177 -7.03 -16.74 24.30
CA GLY A 177 -8.19 -17.24 23.55
C GLY A 177 -9.50 -17.30 24.34
N GLY A 178 -9.44 -17.27 25.68
CA GLY A 178 -10.61 -17.17 26.55
C GLY A 178 -11.10 -15.73 26.79
N LEU A 179 -10.36 -14.70 26.35
CA LEU A 179 -10.74 -13.31 26.56
C LEU A 179 -11.72 -12.86 25.47
N ALA A 180 -12.86 -12.31 25.88
CA ALA A 180 -13.82 -11.72 24.95
C ALA A 180 -13.19 -10.60 24.10
N SER A 181 -12.24 -9.85 24.64
CA SER A 181 -11.50 -8.80 23.92
C SER A 181 -10.59 -9.38 22.83
N ALA A 182 -10.05 -10.59 23.00
CA ALA A 182 -9.27 -11.25 21.96
C ALA A 182 -10.13 -11.64 20.75
N ALA A 183 -11.33 -12.17 21.02
CA ALA A 183 -12.31 -12.47 19.99
C ALA A 183 -12.75 -11.20 19.24
N ALA A 184 -13.03 -10.11 19.98
CA ALA A 184 -13.39 -8.81 19.39
C ALA A 184 -12.29 -8.26 18.46
N VAL A 185 -11.01 -8.35 18.86
CA VAL A 185 -9.87 -7.95 18.01
C VAL A 185 -9.79 -8.83 16.76
N ALA A 186 -9.95 -10.15 16.88
CA ALA A 186 -9.89 -11.07 15.75
C ALA A 186 -11.02 -10.82 14.74
N GLU A 187 -12.24 -10.56 15.20
CA GLU A 187 -13.37 -10.20 14.35
C GLU A 187 -13.18 -8.85 13.65
N ALA A 188 -12.80 -7.82 14.40
CA ALA A 188 -12.58 -6.48 13.85
C ALA A 188 -11.43 -6.47 12.82
N ALA A 189 -10.34 -7.19 13.11
CA ALA A 189 -9.26 -7.39 12.14
C ALA A 189 -9.75 -8.16 10.90
N GLY A 190 -10.60 -9.17 11.07
CA GLY A 190 -11.22 -9.91 9.97
C GLY A 190 -12.01 -9.01 9.02
N ARG A 191 -12.84 -8.10 9.54
CA ARG A 191 -13.64 -7.16 8.74
C ARG A 191 -12.79 -6.18 7.93
N LEU A 192 -11.59 -5.83 8.40
CA LEU A 192 -10.66 -4.97 7.67
C LEU A 192 -9.84 -5.72 6.61
N LEU A 193 -9.78 -7.05 6.71
CA LEU A 193 -9.01 -7.90 5.80
C LEU A 193 -9.86 -8.45 4.64
N THR A 194 -11.18 -8.47 4.76
CA THR A 194 -12.14 -8.82 3.70
C THR A 194 -12.32 -7.68 2.71
#